data_AF-A0A850PFZ8-F1
#
_entry.id   AF-A0A850PFZ8-F1
#
_cell.length_a   1.000
_cell.length_b   1.000
_cell.length_c   1.000
_cell.angle_alpha   90.00
_cell.angle_beta   90.00
_cell.angle_gamma   90.00
#
_symmetry.space_group_name_H-M   'P 1'
#
loop_
_entity.id
_entity.type
_entity.pdbx_description
1 polymer ?
#
loop_
_entity_poly.entity_id
_entity_poly.type
_entity_poly.pdbx_seq_one_letter_code
_entity_poly.pdbx_strand_id
1 'polypeptide(L)'
;MLTPPRQLHSLGGLTGLLEQMRQKWGDTRGYSLTVYPDYAALQRPDPADDRRALQYVYRGGWGDPSSSAKDDRDVLVDLAAFDVPTVVGIMRGAPETLGIKADDVDNVYLSIGPNSDETAPPGAIDLAIYVSSEFGSGYIELNGDGSVKQINYPSN
;
A
#
# COMPACT_ATOMS: atom_id res chain seq x y z
N MET A 1 0.72 -21.65 13.54
CA MET A 1 -0.21 -20.57 13.13
C MET A 1 0.52 -19.26 13.34
N LEU A 2 0.65 -18.42 12.30
CA LEU A 2 1.15 -17.05 12.47
C LEU A 2 0.02 -16.22 13.07
N THR A 3 0.25 -15.57 14.21
CA THR A 3 -0.70 -14.59 14.76
C THR A 3 -0.85 -13.44 13.75
N PRO A 4 -2.08 -13.05 13.39
CA PRO A 4 -2.30 -11.93 12.48
C PRO A 4 -1.57 -10.67 12.98
N PRO A 5 -0.69 -10.03 12.17
CA PRO A 5 0.11 -8.90 12.62
C PRO A 5 -0.76 -7.69 12.97
N ARG A 6 -0.28 -6.88 13.92
CA ARG A 6 -0.88 -5.58 14.26
C ARG A 6 0.05 -4.39 14.00
N GLN A 7 1.33 -4.66 13.76
CA GLN A 7 2.31 -3.64 13.33
C GLN A 7 2.74 -4.00 11.92
N LEU A 8 2.28 -3.22 10.93
CA LEU A 8 2.34 -3.58 9.52
C LEU A 8 3.59 -3.06 8.82
N HIS A 9 4.24 -2.01 9.35
CA HIS A 9 5.43 -1.39 8.74
C HIS A 9 6.75 -2.09 9.09
N SER A 10 6.66 -3.33 9.59
CA SER A 10 7.82 -4.20 9.80
C SER A 10 7.88 -5.26 8.69
N LEU A 11 9.05 -5.87 8.48
CA LEU A 11 9.19 -6.98 7.53
C LEU A 11 8.18 -8.10 7.82
N GLY A 12 8.06 -8.51 9.08
CA GLY A 12 7.09 -9.54 9.50
C GLY A 12 5.64 -9.06 9.38
N GLY A 13 5.38 -7.78 9.63
CA GLY A 13 4.07 -7.15 9.53
C GLY A 13 3.52 -7.13 8.11
N LEU A 14 4.29 -6.57 7.18
CA LEU A 14 3.89 -6.44 5.78
C LEU A 14 3.80 -7.81 5.10
N THR A 15 4.78 -8.68 5.35
CA THR A 15 4.72 -10.09 4.89
C THR A 15 3.49 -10.79 5.45
N GLY A 16 3.21 -10.63 6.74
CA GLY A 16 2.06 -11.22 7.40
C GLY A 16 0.73 -10.70 6.84
N LEU A 17 0.62 -9.41 6.53
CA LEU A 17 -0.57 -8.83 5.88
C LEU A 17 -0.85 -9.48 4.51
N LEU A 18 0.20 -9.59 3.68
CA LEU A 18 0.09 -10.23 2.36
C LEU A 18 -0.26 -11.73 2.48
N GLU A 19 0.24 -12.42 3.51
CA GLU A 19 -0.19 -13.79 3.83
C GLU A 19 -1.66 -13.87 4.27
N GLN A 20 -2.15 -12.88 5.03
CA GLN A 20 -3.57 -12.80 5.38
C GLN A 20 -4.46 -12.63 4.15
N MET A 21 -3.98 -11.96 3.10
CA MET A 21 -4.70 -11.90 1.82
C MET A 21 -4.76 -13.28 1.16
N ARG A 22 -3.62 -13.98 1.05
CA ARG A 22 -3.55 -15.34 0.50
C ARG A 22 -4.45 -16.32 1.25
N GLN A 23 -4.50 -16.24 2.57
CA GLN A 23 -5.35 -17.11 3.38
C GLN A 23 -6.84 -16.86 3.16
N LYS A 24 -7.26 -15.60 2.98
CA LYS A 24 -8.68 -15.26 2.83
C LYS A 24 -9.20 -15.43 1.40
N TRP A 25 -8.41 -15.08 0.39
CA TRP A 25 -8.85 -15.04 -1.01
C TRP A 25 -8.07 -15.98 -1.95
N GLY A 26 -6.98 -16.59 -1.50
CA GLY A 26 -6.13 -17.45 -2.34
C GLY A 26 -5.11 -16.68 -3.20
N ASP A 27 -5.11 -15.35 -3.14
CA ASP A 27 -4.24 -14.47 -3.93
C ASP A 27 -3.96 -13.13 -3.22
N THR A 28 -3.19 -12.25 -3.87
CA THR A 28 -2.98 -10.85 -3.47
C THR A 28 -3.54 -9.84 -4.45
N ARG A 29 -4.49 -10.25 -5.29
CA ARG A 29 -5.01 -9.40 -6.36
C ARG A 29 -5.96 -8.34 -5.81
N GLY A 30 -5.90 -7.14 -6.35
CA GLY A 30 -6.84 -6.08 -5.98
C GLY A 30 -6.66 -4.83 -6.82
N TYR A 31 -7.42 -3.81 -6.48
CA TYR A 31 -7.33 -2.49 -7.11
C TYR A 31 -6.38 -1.59 -6.33
N SER A 32 -6.37 -1.66 -5.00
CA SER A 32 -5.45 -0.88 -4.17
C SER A 32 -5.23 -1.54 -2.81
N LEU A 33 -4.06 -1.29 -2.23
CA LEU A 33 -3.74 -1.60 -0.84
C LEU A 33 -3.03 -0.40 -0.21
N THR A 34 -3.66 0.20 0.80
CA THR A 34 -3.06 1.24 1.63
C THR A 34 -2.73 0.66 2.99
N VAL A 35 -1.48 0.80 3.42
CA VAL A 35 -0.95 0.23 4.67
C VAL A 35 -0.48 1.34 5.58
N TYR A 36 -1.23 1.57 6.66
CA TYR A 36 -0.85 2.39 7.80
C TYR A 36 -0.07 1.55 8.82
N PRO A 37 0.53 2.16 9.85
CA PRO A 37 1.37 1.42 10.81
C PRO A 37 0.63 0.27 11.51
N ASP A 38 -0.66 0.42 11.77
CA ASP A 38 -1.49 -0.49 12.58
C ASP A 38 -2.73 -1.06 11.87
N TYR A 39 -3.07 -0.54 10.68
CA TYR A 39 -4.18 -1.05 9.88
C TYR A 39 -3.92 -0.93 8.38
N ALA A 40 -4.70 -1.67 7.58
CA ALA A 40 -4.66 -1.54 6.12
C ALA A 40 -6.06 -1.47 5.53
N ALA A 41 -6.17 -0.85 4.36
CA ALA A 41 -7.37 -0.80 3.54
C ALA A 41 -7.08 -1.46 2.20
N LEU A 42 -7.90 -2.44 1.82
CA LEU A 42 -7.76 -3.21 0.59
C LEU A 42 -9.03 -3.06 -0.25
N GLN A 43 -8.88 -2.64 -1.49
CA GLN A 43 -9.96 -2.60 -2.46
C GLN A 43 -9.84 -3.76 -3.45
N ARG A 44 -10.92 -4.50 -3.66
CA ARG A 44 -10.99 -5.66 -4.56
C ARG A 44 -12.25 -5.62 -5.44
N PRO A 45 -12.28 -6.36 -6.56
CA PRO A 45 -13.52 -6.59 -7.31
C PRO A 45 -14.60 -7.22 -6.43
N ASP A 46 -15.85 -6.82 -6.63
CA ASP A 46 -16.99 -7.56 -6.10
C ASP A 46 -17.25 -8.79 -7.00
N PRO A 47 -17.20 -10.02 -6.49
CA PRO A 47 -17.47 -11.22 -7.29
C PRO A 47 -18.93 -11.31 -7.76
N ALA A 48 -19.85 -10.53 -7.18
CA ALA A 48 -21.27 -10.53 -7.53
C ALA A 48 -21.67 -9.41 -8.51
N ASP A 49 -20.89 -8.33 -8.63
CA ASP A 49 -21.16 -7.21 -9.54
C ASP A 49 -19.85 -6.58 -10.04
N ASP A 50 -19.54 -6.75 -11.32
CA ASP A 50 -18.29 -6.28 -11.93
C ASP A 50 -18.15 -4.75 -12.01
N ARG A 51 -19.23 -4.01 -11.74
CA ARG A 51 -19.26 -2.54 -11.65
C ARG A 51 -19.00 -2.03 -10.23
N ARG A 52 -18.75 -2.94 -9.28
CA ARG A 52 -18.57 -2.62 -7.86
C ARG A 52 -17.21 -3.05 -7.37
N ALA A 53 -16.70 -2.30 -6.40
CA ALA A 53 -15.54 -2.66 -5.62
C ALA A 53 -15.95 -2.89 -4.17
N LEU A 54 -15.23 -3.79 -3.51
CA LEU A 54 -15.35 -4.07 -2.08
C LEU A 54 -14.12 -3.53 -1.36
N GLN A 55 -14.34 -2.74 -0.32
CA GLN A 55 -13.30 -2.19 0.52
C GLN A 55 -13.28 -2.91 1.86
N TYR A 56 -12.17 -3.58 2.14
CA TYR A 56 -11.92 -4.30 3.38
C TYR A 56 -10.93 -3.53 4.25
N VAL A 57 -11.20 -3.48 5.56
CA VAL A 57 -10.24 -2.97 6.55
C VAL A 57 -9.61 -4.13 7.31
N TYR A 58 -8.28 -4.11 7.41
CA TYR A 58 -7.50 -5.02 8.22
C TYR A 58 -7.08 -4.36 9.52
N ARG A 59 -7.45 -4.96 10.67
CA ARG A 59 -6.97 -4.58 12.01
C ARG A 59 -6.70 -5.81 12.86
N GLY A 60 -5.68 -6.58 12.49
CA GLY A 60 -5.42 -7.91 13.05
C GLY A 60 -6.40 -8.99 12.53
N GLY A 61 -7.02 -8.73 11.38
CA GLY A 61 -8.03 -9.55 10.72
C GLY A 61 -8.83 -8.71 9.73
N TRP A 62 -9.32 -9.32 8.65
CA TRP A 62 -10.14 -8.65 7.64
C TRP A 62 -11.60 -8.55 8.10
N GLY A 63 -12.08 -7.32 8.30
CA GLY A 63 -13.48 -7.06 8.64
C GLY A 63 -14.46 -7.27 7.47
N ASP A 64 -15.73 -6.97 7.71
CA ASP A 64 -16.75 -6.95 6.69
C ASP A 64 -16.52 -5.79 5.70
N PRO A 65 -16.73 -6.01 4.40
CA PRO A 65 -16.48 -4.98 3.41
C PRO A 65 -17.61 -3.95 3.35
N SER A 66 -17.25 -2.71 3.01
CA SER A 66 -18.18 -1.78 2.38
C SER A 66 -18.07 -1.92 0.85
N SER A 67 -19.04 -1.35 0.12
CA SER A 67 -19.09 -1.44 -1.33
C SER A 67 -19.17 -0.06 -1.98
N SER A 68 -18.40 0.16 -3.04
CA SER A 68 -18.34 1.39 -3.84
C SER A 68 -18.53 1.09 -5.32
N ALA A 69 -18.82 2.12 -6.12
CA ALA A 69 -18.77 1.99 -7.57
C ALA A 69 -17.31 1.87 -8.02
N LYS A 70 -17.07 1.01 -9.01
CA LYS A 70 -15.78 0.87 -9.66
C LYS A 70 -15.52 2.06 -10.59
N ASP A 71 -14.28 2.53 -10.69
CA ASP A 71 -13.84 3.51 -11.69
C ASP A 71 -12.77 2.97 -12.67
N ASP A 72 -12.32 3.81 -13.61
CA ASP A 72 -11.34 3.42 -14.63
C ASP A 72 -9.93 3.15 -14.07
N ARG A 73 -9.62 3.61 -12.86
CA ARG A 73 -8.34 3.37 -12.17
C ARG A 73 -8.35 2.05 -11.40
N ASP A 74 -9.52 1.43 -11.21
CA ASP A 74 -9.68 0.13 -10.57
C ASP A 74 -9.26 -1.02 -11.50
N VAL A 75 -7.95 -1.12 -11.74
CA VAL A 75 -7.31 -2.16 -12.54
C VAL A 75 -6.82 -3.28 -11.64
N LEU A 76 -7.21 -4.52 -11.97
CA LEU A 76 -6.86 -5.69 -11.16
C LEU A 76 -5.40 -6.10 -11.35
N VAL A 77 -4.56 -5.86 -10.34
CA VAL A 77 -3.13 -6.19 -10.33
C VAL A 77 -2.78 -7.10 -9.16
N ASP A 78 -1.57 -7.68 -9.16
CA ASP A 78 -1.03 -8.37 -7.99
C ASP A 78 -0.38 -7.34 -7.05
N LEU A 79 -1.05 -7.02 -5.95
CA LEU A 79 -0.61 -6.00 -4.99
C LEU A 79 0.61 -6.45 -4.17
N ALA A 80 1.09 -7.69 -4.32
CA ALA A 80 2.31 -8.19 -3.71
C ALA A 80 3.48 -8.28 -4.69
N ALA A 81 3.36 -7.74 -5.91
CA ALA A 81 4.40 -7.79 -6.94
C ALA A 81 5.56 -6.82 -6.68
N PHE A 82 6.12 -6.85 -5.47
CA PHE A 82 7.26 -6.02 -5.07
C PHE A 82 8.19 -6.71 -4.07
N ASP A 83 9.42 -6.19 -3.95
CA ASP A 83 10.38 -6.64 -2.95
C ASP A 83 10.08 -6.05 -1.56
N VAL A 84 9.44 -6.86 -0.70
CA VAL A 84 9.02 -6.44 0.65
C VAL A 84 10.19 -5.96 1.52
N PRO A 85 11.35 -6.66 1.60
CA PRO A 85 12.49 -6.18 2.38
C PRO A 85 12.98 -4.80 1.95
N THR A 86 13.09 -4.55 0.64
CA THR A 86 13.55 -3.29 0.06
C THR A 86 12.58 -2.17 0.40
N VAL A 87 11.28 -2.37 0.18
CA VAL A 87 10.26 -1.36 0.49
C VAL A 87 10.23 -1.02 1.99
N VAL A 88 10.32 -2.02 2.88
CA VAL A 88 10.42 -1.77 4.33
C VAL A 88 11.69 -0.98 4.69
N GLY A 89 12.81 -1.25 4.01
CA GLY A 89 14.03 -0.47 4.17
C GLY A 89 13.84 1.00 3.80
N ILE A 90 13.23 1.25 2.64
CA ILE A 90 12.94 2.62 2.16
C ILE A 90 11.95 3.32 3.09
N MET A 91 10.88 2.65 3.53
CA MET A 91 9.89 3.21 4.46
C MET A 91 10.52 3.73 5.75
N ARG A 92 11.52 3.03 6.29
CA ARG A 92 12.24 3.46 7.51
C ARG A 92 13.08 4.72 7.29
N GLY A 93 13.64 4.90 6.09
CA GLY A 93 14.42 6.08 5.71
C GLY A 93 13.62 7.20 5.07
N ALA A 94 12.32 7.01 4.84
CA ALA A 94 11.50 7.96 4.08
C ALA A 94 11.41 9.36 4.74
N PRO A 95 11.23 9.49 6.07
CA PRO A 95 11.22 10.82 6.70
C PRO A 95 12.53 11.59 6.47
N GLU A 96 13.68 10.94 6.69
CA GLU A 96 15.00 11.54 6.47
C GLU A 96 15.20 11.94 5.00
N THR A 97 14.81 11.06 4.07
CA THR A 97 14.88 11.32 2.63
C THR A 97 14.05 12.53 2.23
N LEU A 98 12.90 12.74 2.88
CA LEU A 98 12.01 13.88 2.63
C LEU A 98 12.39 15.13 3.43
N GLY A 99 13.45 15.10 4.21
CA GLY A 99 13.89 16.22 5.05
C GLY A 99 12.96 16.51 6.24
N ILE A 100 12.11 15.55 6.62
CA ILE A 100 11.20 15.64 7.77
C ILE A 100 11.92 15.05 8.99
N LYS A 101 12.03 15.82 10.08
CA LYS A 101 12.61 15.31 11.32
C LYS A 101 11.72 14.22 11.90
N ALA A 102 12.32 13.20 12.50
CA ALA A 102 11.58 12.09 13.08
C ALA A 102 10.51 12.53 14.11
N ASP A 103 10.81 13.55 14.92
CA ASP A 103 9.90 14.09 15.93
C ASP A 103 8.74 14.91 15.33
N ASP A 104 8.86 15.33 14.07
CA ASP A 104 7.83 16.10 13.35
C ASP A 104 6.90 15.18 12.53
N VAL A 105 7.16 13.86 12.47
CA VAL A 105 6.36 12.93 11.66
C VAL A 105 5.00 12.66 12.33
N ASP A 106 3.92 13.07 11.66
CA ASP A 106 2.54 12.79 12.09
C ASP A 106 2.05 11.44 11.58
N ASN A 107 2.37 11.11 10.33
CA ASN A 107 1.88 9.91 9.68
C ASN A 107 2.84 9.41 8.61
N VAL A 108 2.90 8.08 8.48
CA VAL A 108 3.55 7.38 7.38
C VAL A 108 2.59 6.34 6.88
N TYR A 109 2.41 6.22 5.57
CA TYR A 109 1.68 5.09 4.99
C TYR A 109 2.24 4.70 3.63
N LEU A 110 2.10 3.42 3.31
CA LEU A 110 2.43 2.84 2.01
C LEU A 110 1.15 2.72 1.19
N SER A 111 1.13 3.27 -0.01
CA SER A 111 0.09 3.03 -1.00
C SER A 111 0.61 2.11 -2.09
N ILE A 112 -0.20 1.16 -2.52
CA ILE A 112 0.11 0.20 -3.58
C ILE A 112 -1.10 0.15 -4.51
N GLY A 113 -0.86 0.27 -5.82
CA GLY A 113 -1.92 0.22 -6.82
C GLY A 113 -1.38 -0.13 -8.20
N PRO A 114 -2.26 -0.22 -9.22
CA PRO A 114 -1.83 -0.36 -10.60
C PRO A 114 -0.91 0.78 -11.00
N ASN A 115 0.07 0.47 -11.85
CA ASN A 115 0.97 1.49 -12.37
C ASN A 115 0.18 2.53 -13.18
N SER A 116 0.44 3.80 -12.91
CA SER A 116 -0.24 4.94 -13.54
C SER A 116 0.36 5.32 -14.90
N ASP A 117 1.56 4.83 -15.22
CA ASP A 117 2.19 4.97 -16.52
C ASP A 117 1.61 3.92 -17.50
N GLU A 118 0.84 4.39 -18.48
CA GLU A 118 0.23 3.55 -19.52
C GLU A 118 1.27 2.81 -20.39
N THR A 119 2.53 3.23 -20.37
CA THR A 119 3.63 2.57 -21.09
C THR A 119 4.29 1.46 -20.27
N ALA A 120 3.97 1.33 -18.98
CA ALA A 120 4.48 0.28 -18.13
C ALA A 120 3.97 -1.11 -18.59
N PRO A 121 4.72 -2.19 -18.32
CA PRO A 121 4.25 -3.54 -18.62
C PRO A 121 2.88 -3.84 -17.99
N PRO A 122 1.98 -4.58 -18.68
CA PRO A 122 0.69 -4.96 -18.11
C PRO A 122 0.83 -5.66 -16.75
N GLY A 123 0.07 -5.20 -15.76
CA GLY A 123 0.12 -5.74 -14.40
C GLY A 123 1.24 -5.16 -13.53
N ALA A 124 2.02 -4.19 -14.03
CA ALA A 124 2.93 -3.42 -13.21
C ALA A 124 2.16 -2.68 -12.09
N ILE A 125 2.85 -2.46 -10.99
CA ILE A 125 2.32 -1.71 -9.84
C ILE A 125 3.18 -0.47 -9.60
N ASP A 126 2.56 0.53 -8.97
CA ASP A 126 3.24 1.67 -8.37
C ASP A 126 3.12 1.57 -6.85
N LEU A 127 4.19 1.94 -6.16
CA LEU A 127 4.20 2.12 -4.72
C LEU A 127 4.51 3.57 -4.39
N ALA A 128 3.86 4.09 -3.36
CA ALA A 128 4.16 5.42 -2.84
C ALA A 128 4.20 5.40 -1.32
N ILE A 129 5.30 5.88 -0.76
CA ILE A 129 5.48 6.05 0.69
C ILE A 129 5.22 7.51 1.00
N TYR A 130 4.11 7.79 1.66
CA TYR A 130 3.75 9.13 2.08
C TYR A 130 4.21 9.37 3.49
N VAL A 131 4.78 10.56 3.73
CA VAL A 131 5.13 11.06 5.06
C VAL A 131 4.54 12.44 5.22
N SER A 132 3.81 12.67 6.30
CA SER A 132 3.26 13.98 6.65
C SER A 132 3.78 14.46 8.00
N SER A 133 3.90 15.78 8.11
CA SER A 133 4.13 16.54 9.34
C SER A 133 3.20 17.75 9.38
N GLU A 134 3.22 18.47 10.49
CA GLU A 134 2.50 19.75 10.60
C GLU A 134 2.99 20.82 9.60
N PHE A 135 4.18 20.64 9.03
CA PHE A 135 4.80 21.54 8.05
C PHE A 135 4.56 21.13 6.59
N GLY A 136 3.83 20.04 6.35
CA GLY A 136 3.49 19.59 5.01
C GLY A 136 3.69 18.09 4.81
N SER A 137 3.46 17.64 3.58
CA SER A 137 3.57 16.22 3.23
C SER A 137 4.42 16.02 1.99
N GLY A 138 5.25 14.98 2.02
CA GLY A 138 6.01 14.51 0.88
C GLY A 138 5.75 13.04 0.62
N TYR A 139 6.24 12.54 -0.52
CA TYR A 139 6.20 11.12 -0.82
C TYR A 139 7.34 10.65 -1.71
N ILE A 140 7.68 9.38 -1.58
CA ILE A 140 8.64 8.69 -2.43
C ILE A 140 7.87 7.68 -3.27
N GLU A 141 7.92 7.81 -4.58
CA GLU A 141 7.31 6.88 -5.53
C GLU A 141 8.35 5.84 -5.98
N LEU A 142 7.95 4.57 -5.99
CA LEU A 142 8.80 3.42 -6.30
C LEU A 142 8.16 2.54 -7.37
N ASN A 143 9.01 1.92 -8.18
CA ASN A 143 8.62 0.77 -9.00
C ASN A 143 8.45 -0.48 -8.13
N GLY A 144 7.82 -1.52 -8.66
CA GLY A 144 7.69 -2.83 -8.00
C GLY A 144 9.04 -3.45 -7.58
N ASP A 145 10.12 -3.21 -8.31
CA ASP A 145 11.46 -3.68 -7.94
C ASP A 145 12.13 -2.87 -6.81
N GLY A 146 11.43 -1.85 -6.27
CA GLY A 146 11.91 -0.98 -5.20
C GLY A 146 12.80 0.18 -5.69
N SER A 147 13.06 0.31 -6.99
CA SER A 147 13.78 1.46 -7.53
C SER A 147 12.94 2.73 -7.40
N VAL A 148 13.60 3.83 -7.02
CA VAL A 148 12.94 5.14 -6.85
C VAL A 148 12.60 5.74 -8.21
N LYS A 149 11.31 6.04 -8.43
CA LYS A 149 10.82 6.77 -9.60
C LYS A 149 10.94 8.28 -9.41
N GLN A 150 10.42 8.76 -8.27
CA GLN A 150 10.32 10.18 -7.98
C GLN A 150 10.34 10.43 -6.47
N ILE A 151 10.91 11.57 -6.06
CA ILE A 151 10.85 12.08 -4.69
C ILE A 151 10.13 13.42 -4.76
N ASN A 152 9.04 13.54 -4.02
CA ASN A 152 8.24 14.74 -3.90
C ASN A 152 8.40 15.27 -2.48
N TYR A 153 9.24 16.30 -2.33
CA TYR A 153 9.47 16.93 -1.04
C TYR A 153 8.24 17.70 -0.56
N PRO A 154 8.05 17.84 0.76
CA PRO A 154 7.04 18.74 1.30
C PRO A 154 7.17 20.15 0.73
N SER A 155 6.05 20.72 0.28
CA SER A 155 5.95 22.12 -0.11
C SER A 155 5.26 22.92 0.99
N ASN A 156 5.90 24.02 1.42
CA ASN A 156 5.33 25.05 2.29
C ASN A 156 4.34 25.94 1.55
#